data_AF-A0A0C2ZYA7-F1
#
_entry.id   AF-A0A0C2ZYA7-F1
#
_cell.length_a   1.000
_cell.length_b   1.000
_cell.length_c   1.000
_cell.angle_alpha   90.00
_cell.angle_beta   90.00
_cell.angle_gamma   90.00
#
_symmetry.space_group_name_H-M   'P 1'
#
loop_
_entity.id
_entity.type
_entity.pdbx_description
1 polymer ?
#
loop_
_entity_poly.entity_id
_entity_poly.type
_entity_poly.pdbx_seq_one_letter_code
_entity_poly.pdbx_strand_id
1 'polypeptide(L)'
;MLRTLLSAFLLSVSLVYGMSVSELNSASKEELMKIKGIGESKAEAIIEYRKKNEFTKIDDVTNVKGIGEGLLKVIKEYKSDSNSTK
;
A
#
# COMPACT_ATOMS: atom_id res chain seq x y z
N MET A 1 14.22 39.52 11.32
CA MET A 1 14.56 38.09 11.50
C MET A 1 13.58 37.44 12.48
N LEU A 2 12.28 37.33 12.14
CA LEU A 2 11.27 36.77 13.06
C LEU A 2 10.07 36.10 12.35
N ARG A 3 10.27 35.52 11.15
CA ARG A 3 9.14 34.90 10.41
C ARG A 3 9.23 33.38 10.26
N THR A 4 10.22 32.74 10.87
CA THR A 4 10.55 31.33 10.57
C THR A 4 10.88 30.49 11.80
N LEU A 5 10.18 30.70 12.92
CA LEU A 5 10.40 29.89 14.15
C LEU A 5 9.15 29.23 14.75
N LEU A 6 7.99 29.30 14.10
CA LEU A 6 6.80 28.54 14.52
C LEU A 6 6.31 27.49 13.51
N SER A 7 7.01 27.26 12.41
CA SER A 7 6.57 26.36 11.33
C SER A 7 7.27 24.99 11.33
N ALA A 8 8.02 24.66 12.39
CA ALA A 8 8.88 23.46 12.43
C ALA A 8 8.36 22.33 13.33
N PHE A 9 7.09 22.33 13.73
CA PHE A 9 6.55 21.26 14.57
C PHE A 9 5.08 20.91 14.30
N LEU A 10 4.68 20.80 13.03
CA LEU A 10 3.34 20.31 12.63
C LEU A 10 3.36 19.45 11.35
N LEU A 11 4.45 18.72 11.07
CA LEU A 11 4.49 17.80 9.91
C LEU A 11 4.90 16.36 10.24
N SER A 12 5.15 16.02 11.51
CA SER A 12 5.57 14.65 11.87
C SER A 12 4.44 13.74 12.35
N VAL A 13 3.20 14.21 12.43
CA VAL A 13 2.07 13.40 12.94
C VAL A 13 1.13 12.98 11.80
N SER A 14 1.63 12.16 10.88
CA SER A 14 0.76 11.47 9.91
C SER A 14 1.14 9.99 9.67
N LEU A 15 2.02 9.41 10.48
CA LEU A 15 2.82 8.23 10.06
C LEU A 15 2.27 6.85 10.48
N VAL A 16 0.95 6.62 10.53
CA VAL A 16 0.42 5.33 10.99
C VAL A 16 -0.80 4.85 10.23
N TYR A 17 -0.75 4.68 8.91
CA TYR A 17 -1.78 3.90 8.21
C TYR A 17 -1.14 3.01 7.13
N GLY A 18 -1.42 1.71 7.20
CA GLY A 18 -1.04 0.73 6.18
C GLY A 18 -1.86 0.87 4.90
N MET A 19 -1.54 0.08 3.87
CA MET A 19 -2.36 0.01 2.66
C MET A 19 -3.82 -0.26 3.03
N SER A 20 -4.73 0.55 2.49
CA SER A 20 -6.16 0.35 2.62
C SER A 20 -6.70 -0.65 1.59
N VAL A 21 -7.87 -1.22 1.86
CA VAL A 21 -8.53 -2.16 0.95
C VAL A 21 -8.89 -1.49 -0.39
N SER A 22 -9.28 -0.21 -0.34
CA SER A 22 -9.59 0.56 -1.55
C SER A 22 -8.36 0.74 -2.44
N GLU A 23 -7.21 1.08 -1.84
CA GLU A 23 -5.93 1.17 -2.56
C GLU A 23 -5.53 -0.19 -3.13
N LEU A 24 -5.65 -1.28 -2.37
CA LEU A 24 -5.36 -2.63 -2.86
C LEU A 24 -6.22 -3.03 -4.08
N ASN A 25 -7.50 -2.63 -4.09
CA ASN A 25 -8.42 -2.91 -5.20
C ASN A 25 -8.20 -2.00 -6.43
N SER A 26 -7.50 -0.87 -6.31
CA SER A 26 -7.34 0.12 -7.39
C SER A 26 -5.91 0.36 -7.85
N ALA A 27 -4.91 0.05 -7.03
CA ALA A 27 -3.49 0.28 -7.31
C ALA A 27 -3.06 -0.35 -8.64
N SER A 28 -2.30 0.40 -9.43
CA SER A 28 -1.65 -0.07 -10.65
C SER A 28 -0.62 -1.16 -10.35
N LYS A 29 -0.18 -1.86 -11.39
CA LYS A 29 0.88 -2.87 -11.29
C LYS A 29 2.16 -2.25 -10.73
N GLU A 30 2.48 -1.05 -11.18
CA GLU A 30 3.65 -0.28 -10.78
C GLU A 30 3.58 0.14 -9.31
N GLU A 31 2.40 0.56 -8.82
CA GLU A 31 2.20 0.90 -7.42
C GLU A 31 2.30 -0.33 -6.51
N LEU A 32 1.74 -1.47 -6.91
CA LEU A 32 1.87 -2.73 -6.18
C LEU A 32 3.34 -3.18 -6.11
N MET A 33 4.11 -2.96 -7.18
CA MET A 33 5.54 -3.30 -7.23
C MET A 33 6.43 -2.42 -6.34
N LYS A 34 5.92 -1.28 -5.83
CA LYS A 34 6.62 -0.49 -4.82
C LYS A 34 6.63 -1.18 -3.45
N ILE A 35 5.75 -2.15 -3.23
CA ILE A 35 5.70 -2.91 -1.99
C ILE A 35 6.84 -3.91 -1.97
N LYS A 36 7.71 -3.82 -0.95
CA LYS A 36 8.88 -4.70 -0.81
C LYS A 36 8.47 -6.17 -0.90
N GLY A 37 9.08 -6.91 -1.82
CA GLY A 37 8.81 -8.35 -2.01
C GLY A 37 7.63 -8.67 -2.93
N ILE A 38 6.96 -7.66 -3.48
CA ILE A 38 5.99 -7.79 -4.58
C ILE A 38 6.70 -7.38 -5.88
N GLY A 39 7.10 -8.37 -6.66
CA GLY A 39 7.59 -8.17 -8.03
C GLY A 39 6.47 -8.34 -9.05
N GLU A 40 6.83 -8.28 -10.33
CA GLU A 40 5.93 -8.34 -11.47
C GLU A 40 4.86 -9.44 -11.37
N SER A 41 5.30 -10.69 -11.17
CA SER A 41 4.42 -11.86 -11.11
C SER A 41 3.40 -11.79 -9.95
N LYS A 42 3.78 -11.22 -8.79
CA LYS A 42 2.88 -11.08 -7.65
C LYS A 42 1.90 -9.93 -7.84
N ALA A 43 2.35 -8.82 -8.43
CA ALA A 43 1.48 -7.71 -8.77
C ALA A 43 0.41 -8.15 -9.79
N GLU A 44 0.80 -8.92 -10.80
CA GLU A 44 -0.15 -9.54 -11.74
C GLU A 44 -1.12 -10.48 -11.05
N ALA A 45 -0.64 -11.33 -10.14
CA ALA A 45 -1.50 -12.24 -9.40
C ALA A 45 -2.56 -11.50 -8.56
N ILE A 46 -2.20 -10.37 -7.93
CA ILE A 46 -3.14 -9.51 -7.19
C ILE A 46 -4.19 -8.92 -8.14
N ILE A 47 -3.76 -8.39 -9.30
CA ILE A 47 -4.65 -7.80 -10.29
C ILE A 47 -5.62 -8.85 -10.85
N GLU A 48 -5.13 -10.04 -11.19
CA GLU A 48 -5.96 -11.14 -11.68
C GLU A 48 -6.94 -11.65 -10.62
N TYR A 49 -6.54 -11.67 -9.35
CA TYR A 49 -7.43 -12.01 -8.25
C TYR A 49 -8.58 -11.00 -8.14
N ARG A 50 -8.28 -9.69 -8.08
CA ARG A 50 -9.31 -8.64 -7.90
C ARG A 50 -10.24 -8.44 -9.09
N LYS A 51 -9.86 -8.90 -10.28
CA LYS A 51 -10.78 -8.99 -11.44
C LYS A 51 -11.93 -9.98 -11.21
N LYS A 52 -11.73 -10.98 -10.36
CA LYS A 52 -12.70 -12.06 -10.10
C LYS A 52 -13.29 -12.00 -8.71
N ASN A 53 -12.52 -11.52 -7.73
CA ASN A 53 -12.87 -11.45 -6.32
C ASN A 53 -12.36 -10.15 -5.72
N GLU A 54 -13.23 -9.22 -5.35
CA GLU A 54 -12.79 -8.01 -4.66
C GLU A 54 -12.17 -8.36 -3.30
N PHE A 55 -11.11 -7.63 -2.93
CA PHE A 55 -10.61 -7.70 -1.56
C PHE A 55 -11.57 -6.96 -0.65
N THR A 56 -11.99 -7.59 0.45
CA THR A 56 -12.88 -6.97 1.44
C THR A 56 -12.12 -6.57 2.70
N LYS A 57 -10.99 -7.24 2.94
CA LYS A 57 -10.02 -6.96 4.00
C LYS A 57 -8.61 -7.24 3.48
N ILE A 58 -7.60 -6.63 4.10
CA ILE A 58 -6.21 -6.80 3.68
C ILE A 58 -5.75 -8.26 3.76
N ASP A 59 -6.28 -9.04 4.69
CA ASP A 59 -5.94 -10.45 4.89
C ASP A 59 -6.29 -11.32 3.68
N ASP A 60 -7.25 -10.89 2.85
CA ASP A 60 -7.67 -11.62 1.65
C ASP A 60 -6.55 -11.73 0.60
N VAL A 61 -5.49 -10.92 0.69
CA VAL A 61 -4.30 -11.05 -0.17
C VAL A 61 -3.61 -12.40 -0.03
N THR A 62 -3.81 -13.11 1.09
CA THR A 62 -3.26 -14.47 1.30
C THR A 62 -3.93 -15.52 0.41
N ASN A 63 -5.10 -15.21 -0.17
CA ASN A 63 -5.74 -16.07 -1.16
C ASN A 63 -5.08 -15.95 -2.55
N VAL A 64 -4.21 -14.96 -2.75
CA VAL A 64 -3.46 -14.78 -3.99
C VAL A 64 -2.26 -15.73 -4.00
N LYS A 65 -2.15 -16.52 -5.06
CA LYS A 65 -1.02 -17.47 -5.23
C LYS A 65 0.32 -16.74 -5.11
N GLY A 66 1.17 -17.22 -4.19
CA GLY A 66 2.50 -16.65 -3.96
C GLY A 66 2.55 -15.49 -2.96
N ILE A 67 1.42 -15.18 -2.31
CA ILE A 67 1.33 -14.21 -1.21
C ILE A 67 0.91 -14.96 0.05
N GLY A 68 1.80 -14.98 1.05
CA GLY A 68 1.52 -15.58 2.36
C GLY A 68 1.67 -14.57 3.49
N GLU A 69 1.61 -15.05 4.74
CA GLU A 69 1.65 -14.24 5.96
C GLU A 69 2.80 -13.22 6.01
N GLY A 70 3.98 -13.58 5.51
CA GLY A 70 5.12 -12.68 5.47
C GLY A 70 4.86 -11.44 4.60
N LEU A 71 4.21 -11.61 3.45
CA LEU A 71 3.83 -10.50 2.58
C LEU A 71 2.58 -9.77 3.07
N LEU A 72 1.64 -10.47 3.71
CA LEU A 72 0.51 -9.84 4.39
C LEU A 72 0.99 -8.79 5.39
N LYS A 73 1.97 -9.14 6.24
CA LYS A 73 2.55 -8.20 7.19
C LYS A 73 3.17 -6.98 6.50
N VAL A 74 3.91 -7.19 5.42
CA VAL A 74 4.52 -6.09 4.65
C VAL A 74 3.45 -5.20 4.02
N ILE A 75 2.37 -5.75 3.48
CA ILE A 75 1.25 -4.98 2.90
C ILE A 75 0.54 -4.16 3.99
N LYS A 76 0.29 -4.76 5.17
CA LYS A 76 -0.29 -4.06 6.33
C LYS A 76 0.60 -2.92 6.86
N GLU A 77 1.91 -3.04 6.71
CA GLU A 77 2.88 -2.01 7.13
C GLU A 77 3.27 -1.07 5.98
N TYR A 78 2.82 -1.35 4.75
CA TYR A 78 3.16 -0.54 3.58
C TYR A 78 2.53 0.84 3.69
N LYS A 79 3.37 1.86 3.53
CA LYS A 79 2.97 3.26 3.56
C LYS A 79 2.89 3.71 2.11
N SER A 80 1.66 3.84 1.61
CA SER A 80 1.42 4.47 0.32
C SER A 80 1.93 5.91 0.41
N ASP A 81 2.89 6.29 -0.44
CA ASP A 81 3.28 7.69 -0.58
C ASP A 81 2.08 8.45 -1.13
N SER A 82 1.28 9.06 -0.25
CA SER A 82 0.11 9.85 -0.60
C SER A 82 0.41 11.11 -1.45
N ASN A 83 1.65 11.25 -1.94
CA ASN A 83 2.11 12.33 -2.81
C ASN A 83 2.12 11.98 -4.30
N SER A 84 1.54 10.85 -4.72
CA SER A 84 1.33 10.55 -6.14
C SER A 84 -0.12 10.75 -6.58
N THR A 85 -0.80 11.77 -6.04
CA THR A 85 -2.05 12.25 -6.65
C THR A 85 -1.67 13.24 -7.76
N LYS A 86 -1.84 12.76 -8.99
CA LYS A 86 -2.28 13.45 -10.21
C LYS A 86 -2.22 14.99 -10.24
#